data_AF-A0A381YSB1-F1
#
_entry.id   AF-A0A381YSB1-F1
#
_cell.length_a   1.000
_cell.length_b   1.000
_cell.length_c   1.000
_cell.angle_alpha   90.00
_cell.angle_beta   90.00
_cell.angle_gamma   90.00
#
_symmetry.space_group_name_H-M   'P 1'
#
loop_
_entity.id
_entity.type
_entity.pdbx_description
1 polymer ?
#
loop_
_entity_poly.entity_id
_entity_poly.type
_entity_poly.pdbx_seq_one_letter_code
_entity_poly.pdbx_strand_id
1 'polypeptide(L)'
;MYYDDINVTKRKTITNGVKYDFFIYNMLSLEKKISNGKFGKGETVISEIKDFKMLDDESGEILEVKLRCSKKINDALNGIEPSESNKVFKKCLEELENRGLVRN
;
A
#
# COMPACT_ATOMS: atom_id res chain seq x y z
N MET A 1 11.70 6.05 17.02
CA MET A 1 10.27 6.06 16.62
C MET A 1 10.11 4.90 15.66
N TYR A 2 9.81 3.71 16.19
CA TYR A 2 9.65 2.53 15.37
C TYR A 2 8.39 2.71 14.54
N TYR A 3 8.50 2.49 13.23
CA TYR A 3 7.35 2.18 12.39
C TYR A 3 6.73 0.88 12.91
N ASP A 4 6.04 0.93 14.05
CA ASP A 4 5.14 -0.09 14.59
C ASP A 4 3.84 -0.14 13.76
N ASP A 5 3.96 0.22 12.48
CA ASP A 5 2.93 -0.03 11.52
C ASP A 5 3.01 -1.52 11.19
N ILE A 6 2.26 -2.29 11.97
CA ILE A 6 1.83 -3.68 11.71
C ILE A 6 1.35 -3.87 10.24
N ASN A 7 1.12 -2.77 9.54
CA ASN A 7 0.72 -2.72 8.15
C ASN A 7 1.88 -2.88 7.15
N VAL A 8 3.16 -2.66 7.49
CA VAL A 8 4.28 -2.84 6.54
C VAL A 8 4.98 -4.17 6.78
N THR A 9 5.18 -4.95 5.72
CA THR A 9 5.93 -6.21 5.78
C THR A 9 6.98 -6.24 4.68
N LYS A 10 8.26 -6.34 5.05
CA LYS A 10 9.36 -6.58 4.08
C LYS A 10 9.31 -8.02 3.58
N ARG A 11 9.28 -8.21 2.27
CA ARG A 11 9.37 -9.50 1.59
C ARG A 11 10.62 -9.54 0.76
N LYS A 12 11.42 -10.58 0.97
CA LYS A 12 12.63 -10.84 0.20
C LYS A 12 12.31 -11.94 -0.79
N THR A 13 12.43 -11.67 -2.08
CA THR A 13 12.31 -12.70 -3.12
C THR A 13 13.57 -12.75 -3.96
N ILE A 14 13.81 -13.87 -4.61
CA ILE A 14 14.93 -14.04 -5.52
C ILE A 14 14.34 -14.32 -6.89
N THR A 15 14.45 -13.35 -7.80
CA THR A 15 13.99 -13.51 -9.18
C THR A 15 15.21 -13.53 -10.08
N ASN A 16 15.38 -14.63 -10.84
CA ASN A 16 16.46 -14.79 -11.81
C ASN A 16 17.88 -14.59 -11.23
N GLY A 17 18.11 -15.01 -9.98
CA GLY A 17 19.39 -14.89 -9.29
C GLY A 17 19.66 -13.52 -8.65
N VAL A 18 18.78 -12.54 -8.84
CA VAL A 18 18.88 -11.21 -8.23
C VAL A 18 17.98 -11.17 -6.99
N LYS A 19 18.56 -10.74 -5.86
CA LYS A 19 17.79 -10.45 -4.65
C LYS A 19 16.92 -9.24 -4.92
N TYR A 20 15.62 -9.42 -4.76
CA TYR A 20 14.63 -8.40 -4.96
C TYR A 20 13.80 -8.29 -3.69
N ASP A 21 14.13 -7.29 -2.90
CA ASP A 21 13.44 -6.96 -1.67
C ASP A 21 12.34 -5.93 -1.99
N PHE A 22 11.14 -6.16 -1.45
CA PHE A 22 10.02 -5.24 -1.62
C PHE A 22 9.20 -5.19 -0.34
N PHE A 23 8.56 -4.07 -0.11
CA PHE A 23 7.63 -3.91 0.99
C PHE A 23 6.21 -4.20 0.53
N ILE A 24 5.43 -4.79 1.41
CA ILE A 24 3.99 -4.89 1.27
C ILE A 24 3.37 -4.01 2.34
N TYR A 25 2.67 -2.97 1.93
CA TYR A 25 1.93 -2.10 2.81
C TYR A 25 0.45 -2.51 2.81
N ASN A 26 -0.09 -2.85 3.97
CA ASN A 26 -1.47 -3.27 4.16
C ASN A 26 -2.36 -2.08 4.50
N MET A 27 -3.09 -1.57 3.52
CA MET A 27 -3.99 -0.43 3.70
C MET A 27 -5.31 -0.81 4.35
N LEU A 28 -5.61 -2.10 4.59
CA LEU A 28 -6.89 -2.54 5.16
C LEU A 28 -7.24 -1.84 6.47
N SER A 29 -6.25 -1.67 7.35
CA SER A 29 -6.42 -0.98 8.63
C SER A 29 -6.78 0.50 8.44
N LEU A 30 -6.12 1.17 7.49
CA LEU A 30 -6.37 2.57 7.11
C LEU A 30 -7.72 2.71 6.42
N GLU A 31 -8.01 1.89 5.41
CA GLU A 31 -9.28 1.83 4.71
C GLU A 31 -10.43 1.68 5.70
N LYS A 32 -10.31 0.76 6.66
CA LYS A 32 -11.32 0.52 7.69
C LYS A 32 -11.50 1.73 8.61
N LYS A 33 -10.42 2.39 9.02
CA LYS A 33 -10.48 3.64 9.81
C LYS A 33 -11.15 4.78 9.03
N ILE A 34 -10.70 5.03 7.80
CA ILE A 34 -11.15 6.15 6.96
C ILE A 34 -12.60 5.95 6.49
N SER A 35 -12.97 4.71 6.18
CA SER A 35 -14.33 4.35 5.74
C SER A 35 -15.30 4.03 6.87
N ASN A 36 -14.89 4.20 8.13
CA ASN A 36 -15.67 3.85 9.31
C ASN A 36 -16.21 2.39 9.27
N GLY A 37 -15.39 1.46 8.77
CA GLY A 37 -15.71 0.03 8.68
C GLY A 37 -16.48 -0.41 7.42
N LYS A 38 -16.75 0.50 6.48
CA LYS A 38 -17.46 0.24 5.22
C LYS A 38 -16.58 -0.47 4.18
N PHE A 39 -15.28 -0.15 4.18
CA PHE A 39 -14.21 -0.79 3.42
C PHE A 39 -13.19 -1.42 4.38
N GLY A 40 -12.28 -2.28 3.90
CA GLY A 40 -11.37 -3.05 4.75
C GLY A 40 -11.98 -4.33 5.33
N LYS A 41 -13.07 -4.85 4.75
CA LYS A 41 -13.66 -6.16 5.03
C LYS A 41 -13.89 -6.93 3.73
N GLY A 42 -13.46 -8.19 3.67
CA GLY A 42 -13.65 -9.09 2.53
C GLY A 42 -12.36 -9.41 1.75
N GLU A 43 -12.50 -9.73 0.46
CA GLU A 43 -11.35 -10.01 -0.42
C GLU A 43 -10.42 -8.81 -0.55
N THR A 44 -9.13 -9.10 -0.46
CA THR A 44 -8.04 -8.13 -0.53
C THR A 44 -7.18 -8.46 -1.72
N VAL A 45 -6.72 -7.45 -2.44
CA VAL A 45 -5.85 -7.62 -3.61
C VAL A 45 -4.62 -6.74 -3.45
N ILE A 46 -3.51 -7.19 -4.02
CA ILE A 46 -2.33 -6.34 -4.16
C ILE A 46 -2.63 -5.38 -5.31
N SER A 47 -2.66 -4.09 -5.02
CA SER A 47 -2.80 -3.07 -6.06
C SER A 47 -1.67 -3.19 -7.07
N GLU A 48 -2.01 -2.98 -8.33
CA GLU A 48 -1.05 -2.98 -9.44
C GLU A 48 -0.15 -1.73 -9.43
N ILE A 49 -0.43 -0.78 -8.54
CA ILE A 49 0.37 0.41 -8.32
C ILE A 49 1.72 0.00 -7.71
N LYS A 50 2.77 0.09 -8.52
CA LYS A 50 4.19 -0.11 -8.15
C LYS A 50 4.95 1.21 -8.05
N ASP A 51 4.21 2.31 -8.02
CA ASP A 51 4.72 3.68 -8.09
C ASP A 51 5.40 4.13 -6.78
N PHE A 52 5.12 3.42 -5.70
CA PHE A 52 5.62 3.75 -4.37
C PHE A 52 6.93 3.05 -4.11
N LYS A 53 7.90 3.81 -3.62
CA LYS A 53 9.16 3.29 -3.12
C LYS A 53 9.43 3.83 -1.72
N MET A 54 10.06 3.01 -0.90
CA MET A 54 10.46 3.38 0.45
C MET A 54 11.95 3.15 0.59
N LEU A 55 12.64 4.16 1.15
CA LEU A 55 14.02 4.00 1.55
C LEU A 55 14.06 3.10 2.79
N ASP A 56 14.71 1.96 2.66
CA ASP A 56 14.97 1.08 3.78
C ASP A 56 16.09 1.69 4.62
N ASP A 57 15.75 2.18 5.81
CA ASP A 57 16.72 2.80 6.73
C ASP A 57 17.80 1.80 7.18
N GLU A 58 17.50 0.49 7.14
CA GLU A 58 18.43 -0.59 7.47
C GLU A 58 19.50 -0.83 6.38
N SER A 59 19.10 -1.01 5.13
CA SER A 59 20.01 -1.28 4.00
C SER A 59 20.49 -0.02 3.28
N GLY A 60 19.80 1.11 3.43
CA GLY A 60 19.98 2.32 2.62
C GLY A 60 19.46 2.19 1.18
N GLU A 61 18.69 1.13 0.87
CA GLU A 61 18.22 0.83 -0.47
C GLU A 61 16.79 1.34 -0.70
N ILE A 62 16.51 1.82 -1.91
CA ILE A 62 15.16 2.21 -2.32
C ILE A 62 14.42 0.95 -2.80
N LEU A 63 13.53 0.42 -1.96
CA LEU A 63 12.77 -0.78 -2.24
C LEU A 63 11.36 -0.43 -2.73
N GLU A 64 10.84 -1.25 -3.65
CA GLU A 64 9.47 -1.08 -4.16
C GLU A 64 8.44 -1.43 -3.08
N VAL A 65 7.35 -0.66 -3.04
CA VAL A 65 6.28 -0.82 -2.06
C VAL A 65 5.01 -1.20 -2.79
N LYS A 66 4.54 -2.41 -2.52
CA LYS A 66 3.26 -2.92 -3.02
C LYS A 66 2.17 -2.61 -2.02
N LEU A 67 1.16 -1.87 -2.46
CA LEU A 67 0.01 -1.56 -1.63
C LEU A 67 -1.00 -2.71 -1.70
N ARG A 68 -1.47 -3.17 -0.55
CA ARG A 68 -2.54 -4.18 -0.42
C ARG A 68 -3.80 -3.49 0.04
N CYS A 69 -4.86 -3.63 -0.75
CA CYS A 69 -6.11 -2.90 -0.58
C CYS A 69 -7.30 -3.84 -0.71
N SER A 70 -8.49 -3.39 -0.32
CA SER A 70 -9.70 -4.17 -0.59
C SER A 70 -9.96 -4.28 -2.10
N LYS A 71 -10.42 -5.45 -2.57
CA LYS A 71 -10.77 -5.66 -3.99
C LYS A 71 -11.78 -4.62 -4.50
N LYS A 72 -12.73 -4.21 -3.64
CA LYS A 72 -13.69 -3.14 -3.92
C LYS A 72 -13.03 -1.78 -4.21
N ILE A 73 -11.91 -1.47 -3.55
CA ILE A 73 -11.17 -0.25 -3.81
C ILE A 73 -10.37 -0.38 -5.11
N ASN A 74 -9.71 -1.52 -5.32
CA ASN A 74 -8.97 -1.77 -6.55
C ASN A 74 -9.87 -1.77 -7.80
N ASP A 75 -11.07 -2.33 -7.68
CA ASP A 75 -12.08 -2.31 -8.73
C ASP A 75 -12.58 -0.87 -8.97
N ALA A 76 -12.82 -0.11 -7.91
CA ALA A 76 -13.21 1.30 -8.02
C ALA A 76 -12.10 2.23 -8.55
N LEU A 77 -10.83 1.84 -8.49
CA LEU A 77 -9.72 2.56 -9.13
C LEU A 77 -9.67 2.33 -10.63
N ASN A 78 -10.04 1.12 -11.07
CA ASN A 78 -10.16 0.77 -12.48
C ASN A 78 -11.52 1.17 -13.07
N GLY A 79 -12.51 1.40 -12.21
CA GLY A 79 -13.84 1.88 -12.57
C GLY A 79 -13.81 3.36 -12.98
N ILE A 80 -14.64 3.70 -13.96
CA ILE A 80 -14.75 5.05 -14.54
C ILE A 80 -15.45 6.03 -13.56
N GLU A 81 -16.15 5.54 -12.53
CA GLU A 81 -16.91 6.38 -11.61
C GLU A 81 -16.16 6.73 -10.31
N PRO A 82 -16.16 8.01 -9.88
CA PRO A 82 -15.58 8.45 -8.61
C PRO A 82 -16.45 7.98 -7.43
N SER A 83 -16.28 6.73 -7.04
CA SER A 83 -16.94 6.12 -5.89
C SER A 83 -16.28 6.54 -4.57
N GLU A 84 -17.01 6.40 -3.47
CA GLU A 84 -16.51 6.60 -2.09
C GLU A 84 -15.20 5.83 -1.83
N SER A 85 -15.04 4.65 -2.46
CA SER A 85 -13.81 3.86 -2.45
C SER A 85 -12.57 4.65 -2.91
N ASN A 86 -12.70 5.47 -3.95
CA ASN A 86 -11.58 6.23 -4.52
C ASN A 86 -11.16 7.38 -3.58
N LYS A 87 -12.13 8.01 -2.89
CA LYS A 87 -11.83 8.99 -1.83
C LYS A 87 -11.09 8.35 -0.66
N VAL A 88 -11.54 7.17 -0.22
CA VAL A 88 -10.87 6.41 0.84
C VAL A 88 -9.45 6.04 0.43
N PHE A 89 -9.27 5.56 -0.81
CA PHE A 89 -7.96 5.22 -1.35
C PHE A 89 -7.03 6.42 -1.42
N LYS A 90 -7.49 7.54 -1.99
CA LYS A 90 -6.70 8.76 -2.10
C LYS A 90 -6.25 9.26 -0.73
N LYS A 91 -7.12 9.23 0.28
CA LYS A 91 -6.73 9.54 1.67
C LYS A 91 -5.71 8.56 2.23
N CYS A 92 -5.81 7.26 1.92
CA CYS A 92 -4.77 6.31 2.29
C CYS A 92 -3.44 6.66 1.61
N LEU A 93 -3.44 7.06 0.33
CA LEU A 93 -2.22 7.51 -0.36
C LEU A 93 -1.62 8.76 0.27
N GLU A 94 -2.44 9.76 0.62
CA GLU A 94 -1.96 10.96 1.30
C GLU A 94 -1.32 10.64 2.67
N GLU A 95 -1.88 9.68 3.41
CA GLU A 95 -1.28 9.18 4.64
C GLU A 95 0.06 8.47 4.39
N LEU A 96 0.17 7.71 3.29
CA LEU A 96 1.42 7.07 2.90
C LEU A 96 2.50 8.09 2.54
N GLU A 97 2.15 9.12 1.77
CA GLU A 97 3.06 10.23 1.43
C GLU A 97 3.50 10.97 2.71
N ASN A 98 2.58 11.25 3.64
CA ASN A 98 2.92 11.84 4.94
C ASN A 98 3.82 10.96 5.80
N ARG A 99 3.77 9.64 5.63
CA ARG A 99 4.66 8.67 6.31
C ARG A 99 6.04 8.57 5.67
N GLY A 100 6.32 9.34 4.62
CA GLY A 100 7.62 9.38 3.95
C GLY A 100 7.76 8.39 2.80
N LEU A 101 6.67 7.84 2.27
CA LEU A 101 6.71 7.07 1.03
C LEU A 101 6.91 8.02 -0.15
N VAL A 102 7.89 7.71 -0.99
CA VAL A 102 8.22 8.52 -2.16
C VAL A 102 7.45 7.97 -3.34
N ARG A 103 6.59 8.81 -3.93
CA ARG A 103 5.91 8.55 -5.19
C ARG A 103 6.82 9.03 -6.33
N ASN A 104 7.15 8.15 -7.28
CA ASN A 104 8.05 8.47 -8.40
C ASN A 104 7.28 8.89 -9.66
#